data_AF-A0AAE4T3R2-F1
#
_entry.id   AF-A0AAE4T3R2-F1
#
_cell.length_a   1.000
_cell.length_b   1.000
_cell.length_c   1.000
_cell.angle_alpha   90.00
_cell.angle_beta   90.00
_cell.angle_gamma   90.00
#
_symmetry.space_group_name_H-M   'P 1'
#
loop_
_entity.id
_entity.type
_entity.pdbx_description
1 polymer ?
#
loop_
_entity_poly.entity_id
_entity_poly.type
_entity_poly.pdbx_seq_one_letter_code
_entity_poly.pdbx_strand_id
1 'polypeptide(L)'
;MRRPPRSALAYLWARHPIALAGFVLATLAVLILSFRLITHTIYWADPAKRDQSIQPWMTPHYVSMSWDVDPEVVLNVTGPKPPKRRPSTIDDYAEALGVPVFDLIRDIDTAIAAERAGP
;
A
#
# COMPACT_ATOMS: atom_id res chain seq x y z
N MET A 1 4.27 -40.23 19.43
CA MET A 1 3.87 -38.83 19.66
C MET A 1 4.61 -38.25 20.87
N ARG A 2 5.77 -37.60 20.67
CA ARG A 2 6.47 -36.86 21.75
C ARG A 2 5.92 -35.44 21.79
N ARG A 3 5.18 -35.10 22.84
CA ARG A 3 4.80 -33.70 23.11
C ARG A 3 6.07 -32.91 23.46
N PRO A 4 6.33 -31.72 22.88
CA PRO A 4 7.49 -30.94 23.25
C PRO A 4 7.38 -30.53 24.73
N PRO A 5 8.46 -30.67 25.53
CA PRO A 5 8.44 -30.26 26.92
C PRO A 5 8.30 -28.75 26.99
N ARG A 6 7.19 -28.28 27.57
CA ARG A 6 6.87 -26.85 27.81
C ARG A 6 7.95 -26.11 28.64
N SER A 7 8.94 -26.83 29.18
CA SER A 7 9.98 -26.35 30.09
C SER A 7 11.34 -26.04 29.44
N ALA A 8 11.60 -26.47 28.19
CA ALA A 8 12.89 -26.19 27.54
C ALA A 8 13.07 -24.68 27.23
N LEU A 9 11.98 -24.01 26.83
CA LEU A 9 11.92 -22.56 26.62
C LEU A 9 12.17 -21.78 27.92
N ALA A 10 11.59 -22.23 29.04
CA ALA A 10 11.76 -21.58 30.35
C ALA A 10 13.19 -21.73 30.91
N TYR A 11 13.83 -22.88 30.67
CA TYR A 11 15.19 -23.15 31.13
C TYR A 11 16.25 -22.34 30.36
N LEU A 12 16.05 -22.12 29.05
CA LEU A 12 16.88 -21.24 28.22
C LEU A 12 16.71 -19.75 28.57
N TRP A 13 15.50 -19.35 28.97
CA TRP A 13 15.20 -17.98 29.40
C TRP A 13 15.95 -17.59 30.69
N ALA A 14 16.15 -18.55 31.61
CA ALA A 14 16.79 -18.29 32.90
C ALA A 14 18.33 -18.17 32.81
N ARG A 15 18.97 -18.72 31.79
CA ARG A 15 20.45 -18.84 31.72
C ARG A 15 21.10 -17.93 30.68
N HIS A 16 20.39 -17.57 29.60
CA HIS A 16 20.85 -16.60 28.60
C HIS A 16 19.70 -15.69 28.10
N PRO A 17 19.11 -14.85 28.99
CA PRO A 17 17.98 -13.97 28.64
C PRO A 17 18.31 -13.01 27.50
N ILE A 18 19.57 -12.58 27.38
CA ILE A 18 20.05 -11.71 26.31
C ILE A 18 20.00 -12.42 24.95
N ALA A 19 20.39 -13.70 24.90
CA ALA A 19 20.37 -14.47 23.67
C ALA A 19 18.93 -14.71 23.18
N LEU A 20 18.00 -14.98 24.11
CA LEU A 20 16.60 -15.19 23.75
C LEU A 20 15.89 -13.88 23.40
N ALA A 21 16.18 -12.78 24.11
CA ALA A 21 15.68 -11.45 23.76
C ALA A 21 16.17 -11.01 22.37
N GLY A 22 17.46 -11.23 22.07
CA GLY A 22 18.02 -10.96 20.74
C GLY A 22 17.35 -11.79 19.64
N PHE A 23 17.09 -13.08 19.89
CA PHE A 23 16.40 -13.96 18.94
C PHE A 23 14.95 -13.52 18.67
N VAL A 24 14.21 -13.14 19.72
CA VAL A 24 12.83 -12.65 19.58
C VAL A 24 12.81 -11.32 18.84
N LEU A 25 13.70 -10.38 19.17
CA LEU A 25 13.84 -9.11 18.46
C LEU A 25 14.19 -9.30 16.98
N ALA A 26 15.14 -10.17 16.68
CA ALA A 26 15.51 -10.49 15.29
C ALA A 26 14.31 -11.08 14.52
N THR A 27 13.55 -11.98 15.15
CA THR A 27 12.35 -12.57 14.55
C THR A 27 11.27 -11.52 14.27
N LEU A 28 11.02 -10.62 15.23
CA LEU A 28 10.09 -9.51 15.05
C LEU A 28 10.55 -8.57 13.93
N ALA A 29 11.84 -8.23 13.88
CA ALA A 29 12.40 -7.39 12.84
C ALA A 29 12.23 -8.03 11.46
N VAL A 30 12.51 -9.33 11.31
CA VAL A 30 12.31 -10.06 10.05
C VAL A 30 10.84 -10.06 9.66
N LEU A 31 9.90 -10.28 10.59
CA LEU A 31 8.46 -10.24 10.29
C LEU A 31 8.00 -8.85 9.83
N ILE A 32 8.42 -7.79 10.51
CA ILE A 32 8.09 -6.41 10.14
C ILE A 32 8.66 -6.07 8.76
N LEU A 33 9.93 -6.42 8.52
CA LEU A 33 10.60 -6.15 7.25
C LEU A 33 9.98 -6.97 6.11
N SER A 34 9.66 -8.23 6.37
CA SER A 34 9.01 -9.13 5.41
C SER A 34 7.61 -8.65 5.07
N PHE A 35 6.81 -8.23 6.06
CA PHE A 35 5.50 -7.65 5.82
C PHE A 35 5.61 -6.38 4.98
N ARG A 36 6.51 -5.46 5.36
CA ARG A 36 6.78 -4.22 4.60
C ARG A 36 7.29 -4.50 3.18
N LEU A 37 8.06 -5.55 3.00
CA LEU A 37 8.56 -5.97 1.69
C LEU A 37 7.45 -6.59 0.86
N ILE A 38 6.62 -7.46 1.44
CA ILE A 38 5.50 -8.12 0.75
C ILE A 38 4.45 -7.10 0.33
N THR A 39 4.10 -6.14 1.19
CA THR A 39 3.18 -5.05 0.80
C THR A 39 3.76 -4.25 -0.37
N HIS A 40 5.06 -3.98 -0.37
CA HIS A 40 5.73 -3.34 -1.50
C HIS A 40 5.79 -4.28 -2.72
N THR A 41 6.14 -5.55 -2.58
CA THR A 41 6.30 -6.48 -3.71
C THR A 41 4.97 -6.85 -4.36
N ILE A 42 3.90 -7.06 -3.59
CA ILE A 42 2.54 -7.22 -4.13
C ILE A 42 2.14 -5.96 -4.90
N TYR A 43 2.46 -4.77 -4.37
CA TYR A 43 2.29 -3.51 -5.11
C TYR A 43 3.08 -3.48 -6.42
N TRP A 44 4.19 -4.21 -6.59
CA TRP A 44 4.96 -4.29 -7.84
C TRP A 44 4.63 -5.51 -8.73
N ALA A 45 4.01 -6.55 -8.19
CA ALA A 45 3.81 -7.84 -8.86
C ALA A 45 2.44 -8.00 -9.53
N ASP A 46 1.55 -7.00 -9.46
CA ASP A 46 0.30 -7.02 -10.22
C ASP A 46 0.59 -6.85 -11.73
N PRO A 47 0.33 -7.87 -12.58
CA PRO A 47 0.64 -7.86 -14.01
C PRO A 47 -0.15 -6.83 -14.83
N ALA A 48 -1.07 -6.08 -14.20
CA ALA A 48 -1.78 -4.94 -14.79
C ALA A 48 -0.89 -3.70 -15.03
N LYS A 49 0.35 -3.67 -14.49
CA LYS A 49 1.35 -2.58 -14.66
C LYS A 49 1.98 -2.43 -16.06
N ARG A 50 1.27 -2.77 -17.14
CA ARG A 50 1.75 -2.46 -18.50
C ARG A 50 1.30 -1.09 -18.99
N ASP A 51 0.21 -0.56 -18.43
CA ASP A 51 -0.16 0.85 -18.54
C ASP A 51 0.35 1.57 -17.28
N GLN A 52 0.96 2.73 -17.46
CA GLN A 52 1.84 3.39 -16.47
C GLN A 52 1.20 3.45 -15.08
N SER A 53 1.86 2.87 -14.06
CA SER A 53 1.38 2.91 -12.68
C SER A 53 1.11 4.36 -12.26
N ILE A 54 -0.12 4.66 -11.88
CA ILE A 54 -0.51 5.98 -11.38
C ILE A 54 0.42 6.36 -10.23
N GLN A 55 1.13 7.47 -10.37
CA GLN A 55 2.07 7.93 -9.34
C GLN A 55 1.46 9.04 -8.47
N PRO A 56 1.82 9.13 -7.19
CA PRO A 56 1.28 10.14 -6.25
C PRO A 56 1.46 11.59 -6.70
N TRP A 57 2.50 11.87 -7.49
CA TRP A 57 2.78 13.21 -8.03
C TRP A 57 1.94 13.56 -9.26
N MET A 58 1.26 12.59 -9.87
CA MET A 58 0.41 12.83 -11.04
C MET A 58 -0.84 13.61 -10.62
N THR A 59 -1.32 14.48 -11.50
CA THR A 59 -2.60 15.16 -11.29
C THR A 59 -3.74 14.26 -11.79
N PRO A 60 -4.94 14.34 -11.19
CA PRO A 60 -6.09 13.56 -11.65
C PRO A 60 -6.38 13.72 -13.15
N HIS A 61 -6.26 14.95 -13.65
CA HIS A 61 -6.39 15.27 -15.07
C HIS A 61 -5.27 14.67 -15.93
N TYR A 62 -4.04 14.55 -15.40
CA TYR A 62 -2.97 13.89 -16.15
C TYR A 62 -3.22 12.37 -16.25
N VAL A 63 -3.74 11.77 -15.17
CA VAL A 63 -4.11 10.35 -15.14
C VAL A 63 -5.22 10.05 -16.13
N SER A 64 -6.26 10.88 -16.20
CA SER A 64 -7.35 10.68 -17.16
C SER A 64 -6.83 10.72 -18.60
N MET A 65 -5.92 11.63 -18.91
CA MET A 65 -5.28 11.74 -20.22
C MET A 65 -4.34 10.56 -20.54
N SER A 66 -3.59 10.05 -19.55
CA SER A 66 -2.67 8.92 -19.79
C SER A 66 -3.39 7.59 -19.95
N TRP A 67 -4.58 7.47 -19.34
CA TRP A 67 -5.43 6.28 -19.41
C TRP A 67 -6.57 6.40 -20.42
N ASP A 68 -6.65 7.51 -21.16
CA ASP A 68 -7.68 7.79 -22.18
C ASP A 68 -9.11 7.52 -21.65
N VAL A 69 -9.38 8.00 -20.44
CA VAL A 69 -10.67 7.88 -19.74
C VAL A 69 -11.31 9.24 -19.53
N ASP A 70 -12.63 9.26 -19.33
CA ASP A 70 -13.32 10.51 -19.02
C ASP A 70 -12.77 11.13 -17.71
N PRO A 71 -12.33 12.41 -17.72
CA PRO A 71 -11.88 13.10 -16.52
C PRO A 71 -12.87 13.03 -15.35
N GLU A 72 -14.18 12.94 -15.62
CA GLU A 72 -15.21 12.83 -14.58
C GLU A 72 -15.08 11.54 -13.77
N VAL A 73 -14.64 10.43 -14.37
CA VAL A 73 -14.49 9.15 -13.66
C VAL A 73 -13.42 9.26 -12.58
N VAL A 74 -12.29 9.89 -12.90
CA VAL A 74 -11.21 10.12 -11.93
C VAL A 74 -11.64 11.18 -10.89
N LEU A 75 -12.30 12.26 -11.33
CA LEU A 75 -12.74 13.33 -10.44
C LEU A 75 -13.79 12.88 -9.42
N ASN A 76 -14.71 12.00 -9.81
CA ASN A 76 -15.73 11.43 -8.93
C ASN A 76 -15.12 10.63 -7.77
N VAL A 77 -13.98 9.98 -8.00
CA VAL A 77 -13.25 9.24 -6.96
C VAL A 77 -12.40 10.16 -6.10
N THR A 78 -11.68 11.11 -6.71
CA THR A 78 -10.81 12.04 -5.97
C THR A 78 -11.57 13.11 -5.18
N GLY A 79 -12.84 13.35 -5.51
CA GLY A 79 -13.66 14.34 -4.82
C GLY A 79 -13.27 15.79 -5.13
N PRO A 80 -13.70 16.75 -4.30
CA PRO A 80 -13.52 18.17 -4.58
C PRO A 80 -12.04 18.58 -4.55
N LYS A 81 -11.65 19.41 -5.52
CA LYS A 81 -10.28 19.94 -5.63
C LYS A 81 -9.84 20.63 -4.34
N PRO A 82 -8.69 20.25 -3.74
CA PRO A 82 -8.22 20.90 -2.55
C PRO A 82 -7.82 22.35 -2.84
N PRO A 83 -7.97 23.27 -1.87
CA PRO A 83 -7.70 24.69 -2.05
C PRO A 83 -6.18 24.98 -2.06
N LYS A 84 -5.48 24.56 -3.12
CA LYS A 84 -4.05 24.88 -3.35
C LYS A 84 -3.90 25.80 -4.57
N ARG A 85 -2.94 26.75 -4.52
CA ARG A 85 -2.59 27.67 -5.63
C ARG A 85 -1.88 26.97 -6.81
N ARG A 86 -1.48 25.71 -6.65
CA ARG A 86 -0.79 24.88 -7.66
C ARG A 86 -1.71 23.75 -8.13
N PRO A 87 -1.43 23.13 -9.29
CA PRO A 87 -2.11 21.90 -9.69
C PRO A 87 -1.97 20.86 -8.58
N SER A 88 -3.10 20.38 -8.07
CA SER A 88 -3.15 19.41 -6.98
C SER A 88 -2.82 18.03 -7.50
N THR A 89 -1.86 17.37 -6.85
CA THR A 89 -1.47 15.99 -7.15
C THR A 89 -2.40 15.01 -6.44
N ILE A 90 -2.42 13.74 -6.83
CA ILE A 90 -3.21 12.70 -6.14
C ILE A 90 -2.85 12.62 -4.65
N ASP A 91 -1.59 12.83 -4.30
CA ASP A 91 -1.15 12.93 -2.90
C ASP A 91 -1.85 14.07 -2.14
N ASP A 92 -2.04 15.23 -2.78
CA ASP A 92 -2.77 16.35 -2.18
C ASP A 92 -4.26 16.02 -1.97
N TYR A 93 -4.88 15.24 -2.85
CA TYR A 93 -6.25 14.78 -2.69
C TYR A 93 -6.37 13.74 -1.57
N ALA A 94 -5.42 12.81 -1.49
CA ALA A 94 -5.35 11.82 -0.43
C ALA A 94 -5.20 12.48 0.95
N GLU A 95 -4.31 13.47 1.05
CA GLU A 95 -4.12 14.30 2.24
C GLU A 95 -5.40 15.03 2.63
N ALA A 96 -6.11 15.64 1.67
CA ALA A 96 -7.36 16.34 1.90
C ALA A 96 -8.51 15.42 2.35
N LEU A 97 -8.53 14.18 1.86
CA LEU A 97 -9.50 13.15 2.22
C LEU A 97 -9.13 12.39 3.51
N GLY A 98 -7.90 12.57 4.02
CA GLY A 98 -7.40 11.84 5.19
C GLY A 98 -7.20 10.34 4.94
N VAL A 99 -7.04 9.93 3.67
CA VAL A 99 -6.87 8.54 3.26
C VAL A 99 -5.44 8.28 2.79
N PRO A 100 -4.92 7.04 2.91
CA PRO A 100 -3.64 6.70 2.31
C PRO A 100 -3.67 6.88 0.79
N VAL A 101 -2.65 7.53 0.23
CA VAL A 101 -2.57 7.81 -1.22
C VAL A 101 -2.69 6.56 -2.09
N PHE A 102 -2.21 5.41 -1.60
CA PHE A 102 -2.33 4.13 -2.29
C PHE A 102 -3.76 3.57 -2.32
N ASP A 103 -4.56 3.85 -1.29
CA ASP A 103 -5.99 3.47 -1.29
C ASP A 103 -6.74 4.30 -2.31
N LEU A 104 -6.46 5.62 -2.39
CA LEU A 104 -7.05 6.50 -3.39
C LEU A 104 -6.66 6.10 -4.83
N ILE A 105 -5.40 5.73 -5.05
CA ILE A 105 -4.94 5.23 -6.35
C ILE A 105 -5.67 3.94 -6.74
N ARG A 106 -5.85 3.00 -5.80
CA ARG A 106 -6.59 1.76 -6.03
C ARG A 106 -8.05 2.03 -6.40
N ASP A 107 -8.68 2.99 -5.73
CA ASP A 107 -10.08 3.33 -6.00
C ASP A 107 -10.22 3.97 -7.40
N ILE A 108 -9.26 4.80 -7.81
CA ILE A 108 -9.18 5.36 -9.17
C ILE A 108 -8.99 4.24 -10.20
N ASP A 109 -8.06 3.30 -9.98
CA ASP A 109 -7.84 2.16 -10.86
C ASP A 109 -9.10 1.30 -11.01
N THR A 110 -9.85 1.12 -9.92
CA THR A 110 -11.12 0.36 -9.92
C THR A 110 -12.17 1.07 -10.77
N ALA A 111 -12.27 2.40 -10.67
CA ALA A 111 -13.20 3.18 -11.47
C ALA A 111 -12.84 3.16 -12.97
N ILE A 112 -11.56 3.30 -13.30
CA ILE A 112 -11.03 3.18 -14.67
C ILE A 112 -11.31 1.79 -15.25
N ALA A 113 -11.07 0.74 -14.46
CA ALA A 113 -11.34 -0.63 -14.88
C ALA A 113 -12.83 -0.87 -15.12
N ALA A 114 -13.72 -0.30 -14.29
CA ALA A 114 -15.17 -0.39 -14.47
C ALA A 114 -15.64 0.34 -15.74
N GLU A 115 -15.07 1.50 -16.06
CA GLU A 115 -15.36 2.22 -17.31
C GLU A 115 -14.90 1.44 -18.54
N ARG A 116 -13.66 0.91 -18.51
CA ARG A 116 -13.08 0.13 -19.62
C ARG A 116 -13.74 -1.24 -19.81
N ALA A 117 -14.30 -1.83 -18.75
CA ALA A 117 -15.04 -3.08 -18.84
C ALA A 117 -16.39 -2.92 -19.59
N GLY A 118 -16.88 -1.68 -19.72
CA GLY A 118 -18.18 -1.35 -20.31
C GLY A 118 -19.37 -1.87 -19.48
N PRO A 119 -20.55 -1.24 -19.58
CA PRO A 119 -21.80 -1.90 -19.22
C PRO A 119 -22.14 -3.06 -20.16
#